data_AF-Q6Y2H5-F1
#
_entry.id   AF-Q6Y2H5-F1
#
_cell.length_a   1.000
_cell.length_b   1.000
_cell.length_c   1.000
_cell.angle_alpha   90.00
_cell.angle_beta   90.00
_cell.angle_gamma   90.00
#
_symmetry.space_group_name_H-M   'P 1'
#
loop_
_entity.id
_entity.type
_entity.pdbx_description
1 polymer ?
#
loop_
_entity_poly.entity_id
_entity_poly.type
_entity_poly.pdbx_seq_one_letter_code
_entity_poly.pdbx_strand_id
1 'polypeptide(L)'
;LKNALAVFQRKMDDCFRGTEQFIAVYIDDILVFSESKEDHEKHLSIMLKICQKNGLVLSPTKMRIAVREIEFLGAVLGNSKIKLQLHIIRKILEFSEEDLTTRRGLRSWLGVLNYARNYIPNLGKLLGPLYPKTSPTGEKRMNAPDWKLIRKIKEKIKNLPDLEVPPEICYIILEVDGCME
;
A
#
# COMPACT_ATOMS: atom_id res chain seq x y z
N LEU A 1 -12.33 6.64 22.03
CA LEU A 1 -11.82 5.35 22.59
C LEU A 1 -10.51 4.98 21.90
N LYS A 2 -9.40 4.79 22.64
CA LYS A 2 -8.08 4.45 22.04
C LYS A 2 -7.97 3.01 21.53
N ASN A 3 -8.77 2.08 22.09
CA ASN A 3 -8.70 0.65 21.77
C ASN A 3 -9.77 0.17 20.78
N ALA A 4 -10.54 1.09 20.20
CA ALA A 4 -11.69 0.75 19.37
C ALA A 4 -11.31 -0.13 18.16
N LEU A 5 -10.23 0.22 17.46
CA LEU A 5 -9.77 -0.54 16.28
C LEU A 5 -9.33 -1.97 16.64
N ALA A 6 -8.57 -2.13 17.72
CA ALA A 6 -8.11 -3.45 18.16
C ALA A 6 -9.27 -4.35 18.62
N VAL A 7 -10.29 -3.76 19.28
CA VAL A 7 -11.51 -4.48 19.65
C VAL A 7 -12.31 -4.86 18.41
N PHE A 8 -12.42 -3.96 17.44
CA PHE A 8 -13.14 -4.22 16.19
C PHE A 8 -12.45 -5.29 15.35
N GLN A 9 -11.12 -5.21 15.19
CA GLN A 9 -10.32 -6.24 14.52
C GLN A 9 -10.56 -7.61 15.15
N ARG A 10 -10.47 -7.74 16.48
CA ARG A 10 -10.74 -9.02 17.17
C ARG A 10 -12.14 -9.55 16.88
N LYS A 11 -13.16 -8.69 16.89
CA LYS A 11 -14.52 -9.09 16.51
C LYS A 11 -14.56 -9.64 15.09
N MET A 12 -13.89 -8.97 14.15
CA MET A 12 -13.85 -9.37 12.74
C MET A 12 -13.10 -10.69 12.58
N ASP A 13 -11.95 -10.85 13.21
CA ASP A 13 -11.20 -12.12 13.25
C ASP A 13 -12.08 -13.27 13.78
N ASP A 14 -12.83 -13.02 14.87
CA ASP A 14 -13.73 -14.01 15.45
C ASP A 14 -14.92 -14.34 14.53
N CYS A 15 -15.45 -13.36 13.78
CA CYS A 15 -16.56 -13.56 12.84
C CYS A 15 -16.14 -14.42 11.64
N PHE A 16 -14.92 -14.21 11.13
CA PHE A 16 -14.42 -14.80 9.88
C PHE A 16 -13.43 -15.96 10.09
N ARG A 17 -13.19 -16.36 11.34
CA ARG A 17 -12.33 -17.49 11.69
C ARG A 17 -12.72 -18.75 10.90
N GLY A 18 -11.73 -19.39 10.28
CA GLY A 18 -11.90 -20.60 9.47
C GLY A 18 -12.23 -20.34 8.00
N THR A 19 -12.19 -19.09 7.54
CA THR A 19 -12.39 -18.70 6.14
C THR A 19 -11.16 -18.05 5.50
N GLU A 20 -10.01 -18.09 6.19
CA GLU A 20 -8.76 -17.40 5.83
C GLU A 20 -8.22 -17.81 4.45
N GLN A 21 -8.61 -18.99 3.96
CA GLN A 21 -8.28 -19.49 2.63
C GLN A 21 -8.94 -18.70 1.48
N PHE A 22 -9.99 -17.91 1.75
CA PHE A 22 -10.69 -17.10 0.73
C PHE A 22 -11.20 -15.73 1.24
N ILE A 23 -11.06 -15.42 2.53
CA ILE A 23 -11.40 -14.13 3.14
C ILE A 23 -10.20 -13.56 3.88
N ALA A 24 -9.84 -12.31 3.59
CA ALA A 24 -8.94 -11.50 4.39
C ALA A 24 -9.72 -10.32 4.99
N VAL A 25 -9.53 -10.07 6.29
CA VAL A 25 -10.19 -8.96 6.99
C VAL A 25 -9.16 -8.04 7.63
N TYR A 26 -9.39 -6.73 7.49
CA TYR A 26 -8.61 -5.71 8.18
C TYR A 26 -9.53 -4.58 8.62
N ILE A 27 -9.76 -4.50 9.93
CA ILE A 27 -10.69 -3.57 10.56
C ILE A 27 -12.06 -3.68 9.86
N ASP A 28 -12.48 -2.68 9.09
CA ASP A 28 -13.76 -2.64 8.38
C ASP A 28 -13.70 -3.14 6.94
N ASP A 29 -12.52 -3.38 6.39
CA ASP A 29 -12.33 -3.88 5.04
C ASP A 29 -12.35 -5.42 5.01
N ILE A 30 -13.21 -5.97 4.13
CA ILE A 30 -13.33 -7.41 3.87
C ILE A 30 -12.97 -7.66 2.41
N LEU A 31 -11.95 -8.47 2.18
CA LEU A 31 -11.57 -8.95 0.85
C LEU A 31 -11.95 -10.42 0.70
N VAL A 32 -12.74 -10.72 -0.33
CA VAL A 32 -13.05 -12.10 -0.74
C VAL A 32 -12.32 -12.40 -2.04
N PHE A 33 -11.54 -13.48 -2.09
CA PHE A 33 -10.74 -13.87 -3.25
C PHE A 33 -10.96 -15.33 -3.61
N SER A 34 -10.85 -15.68 -4.89
CA SER A 34 -11.20 -17.01 -5.41
C SER A 34 -10.54 -17.24 -6.77
N GLU A 35 -10.28 -18.49 -7.13
CA GLU A 35 -9.66 -18.85 -8.41
C GLU A 35 -10.66 -18.86 -9.58
N SER A 36 -11.89 -19.31 -9.31
CA SER A 36 -12.97 -19.42 -10.28
C SER A 36 -14.16 -18.53 -9.92
N LYS A 37 -15.00 -18.22 -10.91
CA LYS A 37 -16.23 -17.45 -10.68
C LYS A 37 -17.22 -18.26 -9.84
N GLU A 38 -17.30 -19.56 -10.10
CA GLU A 38 -18.18 -20.50 -9.44
C GLU A 38 -17.85 -20.62 -7.95
N ASP A 39 -16.56 -20.67 -7.60
CA ASP A 39 -16.14 -20.66 -6.19
C ASP A 39 -16.33 -19.29 -5.57
N HIS A 40 -16.13 -18.21 -6.33
CA HIS A 40 -16.39 -16.85 -5.84
C HIS A 40 -17.86 -16.65 -5.43
N GLU A 41 -18.81 -17.19 -6.17
CA GLU A 41 -20.23 -17.15 -5.81
C GLU A 41 -20.50 -17.88 -4.48
N LYS A 42 -19.89 -19.05 -4.27
CA LYS A 42 -19.99 -19.79 -2.99
C LYS A 42 -19.36 -19.02 -1.84
N HIS A 43 -18.15 -18.49 -2.04
CA HIS A 43 -17.42 -17.73 -1.04
C HIS A 43 -18.15 -16.45 -0.64
N LEU A 44 -18.72 -15.72 -1.60
CA LEU A 44 -19.59 -14.57 -1.34
C LEU A 44 -20.83 -14.96 -0.53
N SER A 45 -21.48 -16.08 -0.86
CA SER A 45 -22.63 -16.59 -0.10
C SER A 45 -22.25 -16.86 1.37
N ILE A 46 -21.08 -17.47 1.60
CA ILE A 46 -20.57 -17.72 2.95
C ILE A 46 -20.30 -16.40 3.69
N MET A 47 -19.58 -15.47 3.07
CA MET A 47 -19.28 -14.15 3.65
C MET A 47 -20.56 -13.41 4.04
N LEU A 48 -21.56 -13.36 3.16
CA LEU A 48 -22.84 -12.69 3.42
C LEU A 48 -23.60 -13.33 4.58
N LYS A 49 -23.62 -14.67 4.67
CA LYS A 49 -24.24 -15.39 5.80
C LYS A 49 -23.53 -15.08 7.12
N ILE A 50 -22.20 -15.00 7.12
CA ILE A 50 -21.40 -14.61 8.30
C ILE A 50 -21.76 -13.18 8.72
N CYS A 51 -21.79 -12.23 7.78
CA CYS A 51 -22.16 -10.85 8.04
C CYS A 51 -23.57 -10.76 8.64
N GLN A 52 -24.55 -11.44 8.05
CA GLN A 52 -25.93 -11.46 8.53
C GLN A 52 -26.03 -12.04 9.95
N LYS A 53 -25.37 -13.17 10.20
CA LYS A 53 -25.37 -13.84 11.52
C LYS A 53 -24.78 -12.96 12.63
N ASN A 54 -23.75 -12.18 12.31
CA ASN A 54 -23.02 -11.37 13.29
C ASN A 54 -23.48 -9.89 13.32
N GLY A 55 -24.54 -9.55 12.59
CA GLY A 55 -25.07 -8.19 12.51
C GLY A 55 -24.08 -7.19 11.90
N LEU A 56 -23.21 -7.63 10.98
CA LEU A 56 -22.31 -6.75 10.24
C LEU A 56 -23.07 -6.13 9.07
N VAL A 57 -23.14 -4.80 9.06
CA VAL A 57 -23.82 -4.05 8.00
C VAL A 57 -22.80 -3.65 6.94
N LEU A 58 -23.02 -4.12 5.71
CA LEU A 58 -22.18 -3.79 4.56
C LEU A 58 -22.69 -2.52 3.89
N SER A 59 -21.77 -1.67 3.43
CA SER A 59 -22.10 -0.43 2.70
C SER A 59 -22.25 -0.72 1.20
N PRO A 60 -23.46 -0.69 0.62
CA PRO A 60 -23.65 -1.06 -0.78
C PRO A 60 -22.91 -0.13 -1.76
N THR A 61 -22.71 1.13 -1.37
CA THR A 61 -22.04 2.14 -2.20
C THR A 61 -20.51 1.97 -2.24
N LYS A 62 -19.93 1.28 -1.25
CA LYS A 62 -18.48 1.04 -1.16
C LYS A 62 -18.08 -0.35 -1.69
N MET A 63 -19.03 -1.24 -1.88
CA MET A 63 -18.77 -2.60 -2.35
C MET A 63 -18.33 -2.63 -3.82
N ARG A 64 -17.37 -3.52 -4.11
CA ARG A 64 -16.98 -3.96 -5.45
C ARG A 64 -17.07 -5.49 -5.45
N ILE A 65 -17.83 -6.07 -6.38
CA ILE A 65 -18.11 -7.51 -6.41
C ILE A 65 -17.66 -8.07 -7.77
N ALA A 66 -17.05 -9.26 -7.76
CA ALA A 66 -16.67 -10.01 -8.96
C ALA A 66 -15.82 -9.19 -9.96
N VAL A 67 -14.87 -8.40 -9.43
CA VAL A 67 -13.91 -7.62 -10.23
C VAL A 67 -12.58 -8.36 -10.33
N ARG A 68 -11.85 -8.16 -11.44
CA ARG A 68 -10.51 -8.76 -11.64
C ARG A 68 -9.41 -8.04 -10.88
N GLU A 69 -9.60 -6.76 -10.60
CA GLU A 69 -8.69 -5.92 -9.84
C GLU A 69 -9.48 -5.15 -8.78
N ILE A 70 -8.93 -5.02 -7.56
CA ILE A 70 -9.57 -4.33 -6.44
C ILE A 70 -8.55 -3.53 -5.63
N GLU A 71 -8.96 -2.36 -5.12
CA GLU A 71 -8.14 -1.62 -4.15
C GLU A 71 -8.37 -2.17 -2.74
N PHE A 72 -7.29 -2.53 -2.05
CA PHE A 72 -7.32 -3.04 -0.68
C PHE A 72 -6.06 -2.61 0.05
N LEU A 73 -6.21 -2.03 1.25
CA LEU A 73 -5.10 -1.61 2.14
C LEU A 73 -3.99 -0.78 1.47
N GLY A 74 -4.37 0.09 0.53
CA GLY A 74 -3.42 0.99 -0.14
C GLY A 74 -2.69 0.37 -1.33
N ALA A 75 -3.12 -0.79 -1.82
CA ALA A 75 -2.61 -1.43 -3.02
C ALA A 75 -3.75 -1.82 -3.96
N VAL A 76 -3.44 -2.00 -5.24
CA VAL A 76 -4.34 -2.62 -6.22
C VAL A 76 -3.94 -4.09 -6.36
N LEU A 77 -4.85 -4.99 -6.01
CA LEU A 77 -4.66 -6.44 -6.09
C LEU A 77 -5.35 -6.97 -7.35
N GLY A 78 -4.66 -7.81 -8.12
CA GLY A 78 -5.28 -8.54 -9.23
C GLY A 78 -4.26 -9.21 -10.15
N ASN A 79 -4.69 -10.25 -10.88
CA ASN A 79 -3.83 -11.05 -11.77
C ASN A 79 -2.53 -11.54 -11.11
N SER A 80 -2.59 -11.94 -9.83
CA SER A 80 -1.42 -12.33 -9.02
C SER A 80 -0.36 -11.23 -8.85
N LYS A 81 -0.75 -9.98 -9.05
CA LYS A 81 0.08 -8.78 -8.90
C LYS A 81 -0.47 -7.90 -7.78
N ILE A 82 0.45 -7.22 -7.11
CA ILE A 82 0.19 -6.16 -6.14
C ILE A 82 0.80 -4.90 -6.72
N LYS A 83 -0.05 -3.93 -7.08
CA LYS A 83 0.36 -2.68 -7.73
C LYS A 83 0.20 -1.52 -6.76
N LEU A 84 1.07 -0.52 -6.91
CA LEU A 84 0.91 0.75 -6.22
C LEU A 84 -0.30 1.50 -6.77
N GLN A 85 -1.10 2.12 -5.91
CA GLN A 85 -2.27 2.89 -6.34
C GLN A 85 -1.89 4.05 -7.27
N LEU A 86 -2.63 4.21 -8.36
CA LEU A 86 -2.35 5.21 -9.40
C LEU A 86 -2.33 6.65 -8.86
N HIS A 87 -3.18 6.95 -7.87
CA HIS A 87 -3.22 8.28 -7.27
C HIS A 87 -1.94 8.61 -6.47
N ILE A 88 -1.26 7.62 -5.90
CA ILE A 88 0.03 7.80 -5.21
C ILE A 88 1.11 8.12 -6.25
N ILE A 89 1.15 7.37 -7.35
CA ILE A 89 2.06 7.63 -8.48
C ILE A 89 1.87 9.06 -8.98
N ARG A 90 0.62 9.46 -9.29
CA ARG A 90 0.28 10.82 -9.74
C ARG A 90 0.73 11.88 -8.74
N LYS A 91 0.41 11.71 -7.45
CA LYS A 91 0.79 12.64 -6.39
C LYS A 91 2.30 12.87 -6.30
N ILE A 92 3.12 11.86 -6.60
CA ILE A 92 4.58 11.99 -6.59
C ILE A 92 5.08 12.71 -7.86
N LEU A 93 4.52 12.38 -9.03
CA LEU A 93 4.92 12.95 -10.32
C LEU A 93 4.51 14.42 -10.46
N GLU A 94 3.27 14.73 -10.11
CA GLU A 94 2.64 16.05 -10.25
C GLU A 94 3.01 17.02 -9.12
N PHE A 95 3.78 16.57 -8.12
CA PHE A 95 4.21 17.42 -7.02
C PHE A 95 5.02 18.62 -7.53
N SER A 96 4.63 19.83 -7.13
CA SER A 96 5.19 21.07 -7.66
C SER A 96 6.66 21.26 -7.25
N GLU A 97 7.46 21.82 -8.15
CA GLU A 97 8.86 22.15 -7.82
C GLU A 97 8.95 23.24 -6.75
N GLU A 98 8.01 24.19 -6.75
CA GLU A 98 7.92 25.24 -5.74
C GLU A 98 7.73 24.66 -4.34
N ASP A 99 6.82 23.71 -4.16
CA ASP A 99 6.58 23.05 -2.87
C ASP A 99 7.81 22.27 -2.39
N LEU A 100 8.57 21.66 -3.31
CA LEU A 100 9.79 20.92 -2.99
C LEU A 100 10.91 21.81 -2.43
N THR A 101 10.88 23.12 -2.72
CA THR A 101 11.83 24.07 -2.09
C THR A 101 11.50 24.37 -0.63
N THR A 102 10.27 24.05 -0.19
CA THR A 102 9.85 24.27 1.19
C THR A 102 10.11 23.03 2.04
N ARG A 103 10.53 23.23 3.30
CA ARG A 103 10.72 22.12 4.25
C ARG A 103 9.45 21.28 4.44
N ARG A 104 8.28 21.92 4.45
CA ARG A 104 6.99 21.24 4.61
C ARG A 104 6.64 20.42 3.37
N GLY A 105 6.78 21.00 2.19
CA GLY A 105 6.50 20.31 0.92
C GLY A 105 7.47 19.15 0.68
N LEU A 106 8.77 19.34 0.94
CA LEU A 106 9.74 18.23 0.84
C LEU A 106 9.42 17.09 1.81
N ARG A 107 9.10 17.37 3.08
CA ARG A 107 8.68 16.34 4.04
C ARG A 107 7.41 15.62 3.59
N SER A 108 6.45 16.36 3.05
CA SER A 108 5.22 15.80 2.49
C SER A 108 5.53 14.85 1.33
N TRP A 109 6.35 15.29 0.36
CA TRP A 109 6.75 14.49 -0.79
C TRP A 109 7.52 13.21 -0.40
N LEU A 110 8.48 13.33 0.51
CA LEU A 110 9.20 12.17 1.07
C LEU A 110 8.25 11.22 1.83
N GLY A 111 7.23 11.75 2.49
CA GLY A 111 6.18 10.97 3.13
C GLY A 111 5.35 10.18 2.12
N VAL A 112 4.96 10.80 1.00
CA VAL A 112 4.22 10.11 -0.08
C VAL A 112 5.09 9.01 -0.71
N LEU A 113 6.39 9.26 -0.90
CA LEU A 113 7.33 8.25 -1.42
C LEU A 113 7.41 6.99 -0.57
N ASN A 114 7.19 7.08 0.75
CA ASN A 114 7.22 5.90 1.61
C ASN A 114 6.09 4.90 1.31
N TYR A 115 4.97 5.33 0.70
CA TYR A 115 3.94 4.39 0.22
C TYR A 115 4.46 3.51 -0.93
N ALA A 116 5.46 3.98 -1.68
CA ALA A 116 6.13 3.23 -2.73
C ALA A 116 7.36 2.44 -2.24
N ARG A 117 7.63 2.38 -0.93
CA ARG A 117 8.86 1.80 -0.36
C ARG A 117 9.12 0.37 -0.83
N ASN A 118 8.09 -0.48 -0.81
CA ASN A 118 8.22 -1.89 -1.20
C ASN A 118 8.54 -2.08 -2.70
N TYR A 119 8.26 -1.07 -3.52
CA TYR A 119 8.46 -1.10 -4.97
C TYR A 119 9.80 -0.48 -5.39
N ILE A 120 10.50 0.19 -4.48
CA ILE A 120 11.74 0.91 -4.76
C ILE A 120 12.87 0.32 -3.91
N PRO A 121 13.74 -0.53 -4.51
CA PRO A 121 14.92 -1.04 -3.83
C PRO A 121 15.78 0.11 -3.29
N ASN A 122 16.23 -0.04 -2.04
CA ASN A 122 17.11 0.91 -1.37
C ASN A 122 16.56 2.35 -1.28
N LEU A 123 15.24 2.53 -1.15
CA LEU A 123 14.62 3.85 -1.07
C LEU A 123 15.26 4.74 0.02
N GLY A 124 15.58 4.17 1.20
CA GLY A 124 16.25 4.92 2.28
C GLY A 124 17.58 5.52 1.85
N LYS A 125 18.47 4.71 1.25
CA LYS A 125 19.77 5.17 0.70
C LYS A 125 19.55 6.20 -0.41
N LEU A 126 18.56 5.97 -1.29
CA LEU A 126 18.22 6.87 -2.40
C LEU A 126 17.76 8.25 -1.92
N LEU A 127 16.96 8.31 -0.85
CA LEU A 127 16.44 9.56 -0.27
C LEU A 127 17.40 10.23 0.71
N GLY A 128 18.47 9.54 1.13
CA GLY A 128 19.52 10.02 2.03
C GLY A 128 19.91 11.49 1.84
N PRO A 129 20.31 11.89 0.62
CA PRO A 129 20.73 13.27 0.33
C PRO A 129 19.66 14.34 0.58
N LEU A 130 18.37 13.97 0.52
CA LEU A 130 17.25 14.91 0.69
C LEU A 130 16.83 15.09 2.16
N TYR A 131 17.13 14.13 3.04
CA TYR A 131 16.73 14.24 4.46
C TYR A 131 17.37 15.43 5.19
N PRO A 132 18.67 15.76 5.02
CA PRO A 132 19.27 16.96 5.59
C PRO A 132 18.54 18.26 5.22
N LYS A 133 17.97 18.33 4.00
CA LYS A 133 17.20 19.49 3.52
C LYS A 133 15.89 19.70 4.26
N THR A 134 15.40 18.67 4.95
CA THR A 134 14.23 18.76 5.83
C THR A 134 14.56 19.22 7.24
N SER A 135 15.84 19.30 7.63
CA SER A 135 16.25 19.67 8.99
C SER A 135 15.93 21.14 9.29
N PRO A 136 15.59 21.50 10.55
CA PRO A 136 15.53 22.89 10.98
C PRO A 136 16.86 23.64 10.82
N THR A 137 17.97 22.93 11.03
CA THR A 137 19.34 23.45 11.11
C THR A 137 20.21 23.11 9.88
N GLY A 138 19.71 22.26 8.98
CA GLY A 138 20.42 21.84 7.78
C GLY A 138 20.36 22.84 6.62
N GLU A 139 21.14 22.58 5.57
CA GLU A 139 21.08 23.35 4.32
C GLU A 139 19.69 23.22 3.69
N LYS A 140 18.97 24.33 3.51
CA LYS A 140 17.61 24.30 2.96
C LYS A 140 17.56 24.39 1.44
N ARG A 141 18.61 24.91 0.82
CA ARG A 141 18.64 25.20 -0.60
C ARG A 141 18.82 23.91 -1.39
N MET A 142 17.97 23.71 -2.39
CA MET A 142 18.16 22.65 -3.38
C MET A 142 19.28 23.04 -4.34
N ASN A 143 20.28 22.18 -4.47
CA ASN A 143 21.38 22.32 -5.43
C ASN A 143 21.11 21.48 -6.69
N ALA A 144 21.97 21.59 -7.70
CA ALA A 144 21.80 20.84 -8.95
C ALA A 144 21.77 19.31 -8.76
N PRO A 145 22.63 18.70 -7.91
CA PRO A 145 22.51 17.30 -7.52
C PRO A 145 21.13 16.90 -6.95
N ASP A 146 20.54 17.72 -6.07
CA ASP A 146 19.23 17.45 -5.46
C ASP A 146 18.13 17.35 -6.54
N TRP A 147 18.10 18.32 -7.46
CA TRP A 147 17.14 18.32 -8.56
C TRP A 147 17.34 17.16 -9.53
N LYS A 148 18.60 16.78 -9.79
CA LYS A 148 18.91 15.60 -10.60
C LYS A 148 18.38 14.33 -9.94
N LEU A 149 18.52 14.21 -8.63
CA LEU A 149 18.00 13.08 -7.85
C LEU A 149 16.46 13.05 -7.86
N ILE A 150 15.79 14.18 -7.63
CA ILE A 150 14.32 14.28 -7.68
C ILE A 150 13.78 13.84 -9.04
N ARG A 151 14.38 14.32 -10.15
CA ARG A 151 13.99 13.90 -11.51
C ARG A 151 14.21 12.40 -11.72
N LYS A 152 15.34 11.86 -11.27
CA LYS A 152 15.62 10.41 -11.32
C LYS A 152 14.56 9.60 -10.57
N ILE A 153 14.14 10.06 -9.39
CA ILE A 153 13.08 9.41 -8.60
C ILE A 153 11.74 9.46 -9.34
N LYS A 154 11.35 10.64 -9.85
CA LYS A 154 10.11 10.79 -10.65
C LYS A 154 10.12 9.86 -11.88
N GLU A 155 11.24 9.74 -12.60
CA GLU A 155 11.34 8.80 -13.72
C GLU A 155 11.26 7.34 -13.29
N LYS A 156 11.92 6.96 -12.19
CA LYS A 156 11.84 5.58 -11.66
C LYS A 156 10.41 5.20 -11.30
N ILE A 157 9.64 6.15 -10.77
CA ILE A 157 8.26 5.93 -10.33
C ILE A 157 7.28 5.64 -11.46
N LYS A 158 7.54 6.15 -12.66
CA LYS A 158 6.72 5.87 -13.85
C LYS A 158 6.78 4.39 -14.26
N ASN A 159 7.88 3.71 -13.94
CA ASN A 159 8.20 2.37 -14.41
C ASN A 159 8.50 1.42 -13.24
N LEU A 160 7.77 1.56 -12.13
CA LEU A 160 7.93 0.64 -11.01
C LEU A 160 7.45 -0.76 -11.41
N PRO A 161 8.20 -1.81 -11.09
CA PRO A 161 7.71 -3.17 -11.25
C PRO A 161 6.56 -3.41 -10.28
N ASP A 162 5.53 -4.11 -10.75
CA ASP A 162 4.51 -4.67 -9.87
C ASP A 162 5.15 -5.74 -8.96
N LEU A 163 4.66 -5.84 -7.73
CA LEU A 163 5.01 -6.95 -6.86
C LEU A 163 4.17 -8.17 -7.24
N GLU A 164 4.69 -9.36 -6.95
CA GLU A 164 4.00 -10.62 -7.18
C GLU A 164 3.51 -11.21 -5.87
N VAL A 165 2.35 -11.84 -5.92
CA VAL A 165 1.90 -12.70 -4.82
C VAL A 165 2.79 -13.96 -4.85
N PRO A 166 3.44 -14.34 -3.72
CA PRO A 166 4.29 -15.51 -3.71
C PRO A 166 3.48 -16.77 -4.06
N PRO A 167 4.02 -17.67 -4.90
CA PRO A 167 3.40 -18.98 -5.14
C PRO A 167 3.28 -19.78 -3.85
N GLU A 168 2.30 -20.70 -3.79
CA GLU A 168 2.07 -21.54 -2.60
C GLU A 168 3.30 -22.37 -2.22
N ILE A 169 4.04 -22.84 -3.21
CA ILE A 169 5.27 -23.63 -3.04
C ILE A 169 6.45 -22.75 -3.44
N CYS A 170 6.92 -21.92 -2.50
CA CYS A 170 8.14 -21.14 -2.66
C CYS A 170 8.95 -21.07 -1.36
N TYR A 171 10.24 -20.76 -1.49
CA TYR A 171 11.09 -20.41 -0.36
C TYR A 171 11.17 -18.90 -0.26
N ILE A 172 10.82 -18.35 0.90
CA ILE A 172 11.01 -16.93 1.18
C ILE A 172 12.47 -16.73 1.58
N ILE A 173 13.23 -16.03 0.73
CA ILE A 173 14.61 -15.61 1.02
C ILE A 173 14.57 -14.17 1.51
N LEU A 174 15.06 -13.94 2.73
CA LEU A 174 15.24 -12.60 3.27
C LEU A 174 16.71 -12.22 3.14
N GLU A 175 17.02 -11.34 2.18
CA GLU A 175 18.35 -10.74 2.04
C GLU A 175 18.38 -9.38 2.74
N VAL A 176 19.37 -9.18 3.61
CA VAL A 176 19.56 -7.94 4.37
C VAL A 176 20.97 -7.41 4.13
N ASP A 177 21.08 -6.16 3.70
CA ASP A 177 22.33 -5.43 3.56
C ASP A 177 22.29 -4.19 4.48
N GLY A 178 23.29 -4.09 5.35
CA GLY A 178 23.49 -2.95 6.25
C GLY A 178 24.74 -2.18 5.83
N CYS A 179 24.57 -0.95 5.35
CA CYS A 179 25.69 -0.05 5.11
C CYS A 179 25.64 1.09 6.14
N MET A 180 26.71 1.24 6.93
CA MET A 180 26.94 2.42 7.78
C MET A 180 27.82 3.39 7.01
N GLU A 181 27.22 4.35 6.30
CA GLU A 181 27.88 5.56 5.80
C GLU A 181 27.11 6.80 6.25
#